data_AF-A0AAV2HLC0-F1
#
_entry.id   AF-A0AAV2HLC0-F1
#
_cell.length_a   1.000
_cell.length_b   1.000
_cell.length_c   1.000
_cell.angle_alpha   90.00
_cell.angle_beta   90.00
_cell.angle_gamma   90.00
#
_symmetry.space_group_name_H-M   'P 1'
#
loop_
_entity.id
_entity.type
_entity.pdbx_description
1 polymer ?
#
loop_
_entity_poly.entity_id
_entity_poly.type
_entity_poly.pdbx_seq_one_letter_code
_entity_poly.pdbx_strand_id
1 'polypeptide(L)'
;MSSRAVEIQIPLSNSAHVKFSPFLSANHCKKFREFNHNLLRLCSLFHKISHDLDWECPSDVGDQTLAVFVMSEMTAKDFSNKENEVTTIQVDHEFKFKAELQNLVGFVDELLSLKEVEDLDESMEMKKLKSKLDVFLEKNHSEISGCSQSWAMNVLYYLDLNYTILENYNFILDCPPGDLFGLQRQIEKIWENGFHGCLIAKSNKINLSKSLQQLGYSRSVSDKIISSIPKPLLERQSSLFWSIRYLKYKLFNDPLLTYVPRYPFKEGRINEWFEEEMEDCNYTSNYPESCQVTMMNVSGVDGQNQVKRYIEKQKEYCSSDLFFHGTSHKDAVMILNRGVQLSQGSAGQDFSSGDGFYLSDNLLDAKKWAGAGRGKYQAVIVYNLSLVGCEEGLNLVEDADQWQKIVKLCRGGYEDLQKFELVQNVKYIIGPSCKNPITAIQNKTDFKWDETNQLCVRDQTFANTHFNTKNICCVFFY
;
A
#
# COMPACT_ATOMS: atom_id res chain seq x y z
N MET A 1 -17.26 -22.66 59.18
CA MET A 1 -17.90 -22.45 57.88
C MET A 1 -17.67 -21.01 57.44
N SER A 2 -17.16 -20.82 56.22
CA SER A 2 -17.17 -19.57 55.40
C SER A 2 -16.52 -18.32 56.00
N SER A 3 -15.20 -18.14 55.88
CA SER A 3 -14.46 -17.57 54.74
C SER A 3 -14.58 -16.04 54.58
N ARG A 4 -13.45 -15.40 54.89
CA ARG A 4 -13.07 -13.99 54.73
C ARG A 4 -13.53 -13.37 53.41
N ALA A 5 -14.22 -12.24 53.51
CA ALA A 5 -14.24 -11.24 52.44
C ALA A 5 -12.99 -10.36 52.61
N VAL A 6 -12.09 -10.43 51.63
CA VAL A 6 -11.02 -9.45 51.45
C VAL A 6 -11.59 -8.37 50.54
N GLU A 7 -11.75 -7.18 51.10
CA GLU A 7 -12.02 -5.94 50.38
C GLU A 7 -10.78 -5.61 49.53
N ILE A 8 -10.92 -5.62 48.21
CA ILE A 8 -9.94 -5.02 47.30
C ILE A 8 -10.61 -3.78 46.70
N GLN A 9 -10.23 -2.62 47.23
CA GLN A 9 -10.44 -1.33 46.58
C GLN A 9 -9.54 -1.26 45.35
N ILE A 10 -10.12 -1.02 44.17
CA ILE A 10 -9.41 -0.51 43.00
C ILE A 10 -9.98 0.89 42.73
N PRO A 11 -9.16 1.95 42.68
CA PRO A 11 -9.65 3.29 42.42
C PRO A 11 -10.06 3.44 40.95
N LEU A 12 -11.31 3.81 40.71
CA LEU A 12 -11.76 4.39 39.45
C LEU A 12 -11.35 5.86 39.43
N SER A 13 -10.28 6.20 38.70
CA SER A 13 -9.93 7.59 38.40
C SER A 13 -10.21 7.91 36.92
N ASN A 14 -11.07 8.93 36.75
CA ASN A 14 -11.12 9.89 35.64
C ASN A 14 -11.42 9.37 34.22
N SER A 15 -12.70 9.13 33.94
CA SER A 15 -13.25 9.21 32.58
C SER A 15 -13.32 10.68 32.13
N ALA A 16 -12.29 11.15 31.43
CA ALA A 16 -12.42 12.34 30.59
C ALA A 16 -13.30 11.98 29.38
N HIS A 17 -14.58 12.32 29.44
CA HIS A 17 -15.45 12.27 28.27
C HIS A 17 -15.04 13.37 27.29
N VAL A 18 -14.11 13.05 26.39
CA VAL A 18 -13.86 13.86 25.19
C VAL A 18 -15.03 13.63 24.24
N LYS A 19 -15.96 14.59 24.15
CA LYS A 19 -16.98 14.61 23.11
C LYS A 19 -16.30 14.95 21.78
N PHE A 20 -16.15 13.97 20.90
CA PHE A 20 -15.76 14.20 19.51
C PHE A 20 -16.97 14.72 18.71
N SER A 21 -16.83 15.90 18.10
CA SER A 21 -17.76 16.43 17.10
C SER A 21 -17.36 15.91 15.71
N PRO A 22 -18.23 15.21 14.97
CA PRO A 22 -17.91 14.83 13.60
C PRO A 22 -18.43 15.89 12.61
N PHE A 23 -17.70 16.02 11.50
CA PHE A 23 -18.01 16.70 10.23
C PHE A 23 -17.41 18.10 10.01
N LEU A 24 -16.40 18.15 9.13
CA LEU A 24 -16.05 19.31 8.33
C LEU A 24 -17.23 19.64 7.39
N SER A 25 -17.65 20.90 7.32
CA SER A 25 -18.75 21.35 6.45
C SER A 25 -18.43 21.11 4.96
N ALA A 26 -19.45 20.99 4.11
CA ALA A 26 -19.28 20.84 2.65
C ALA A 26 -18.47 21.98 2.02
N ASN A 27 -18.51 23.17 2.61
CA ASN A 27 -17.72 24.33 2.19
C ASN A 27 -16.23 24.18 2.54
N HIS A 28 -15.92 23.48 3.65
CA HIS A 28 -14.55 23.10 4.02
C HIS A 28 -13.98 22.07 3.04
N CYS A 29 -14.76 21.06 2.65
CA CYS A 29 -14.32 20.09 1.64
C CYS A 29 -14.04 20.73 0.27
N LYS A 30 -14.80 21.77 -0.13
CA LYS A 30 -14.58 22.48 -1.41
C LYS A 30 -13.29 23.28 -1.40
N LYS A 31 -13.07 24.12 -0.39
CA LYS A 31 -11.83 24.92 -0.25
C LYS A 31 -10.59 24.03 -0.11
N PHE A 32 -10.73 22.90 0.57
CA PHE A 32 -9.66 21.90 0.71
C PHE A 32 -9.33 21.19 -0.62
N ARG A 33 -10.32 20.92 -1.48
CA ARG A 33 -10.08 20.39 -2.83
C ARG A 33 -9.40 21.41 -3.75
N GLU A 34 -9.82 22.67 -3.72
CA GLU A 34 -9.18 23.75 -4.48
C GLU A 34 -7.72 23.96 -4.04
N PHE A 35 -7.47 23.88 -2.72
CA PHE A 35 -6.14 23.93 -2.12
C PHE A 35 -5.24 22.78 -2.59
N ASN A 36 -5.72 21.53 -2.50
CA ASN A 36 -4.95 20.36 -2.96
C ASN A 36 -4.71 20.37 -4.47
N HIS A 37 -5.60 20.97 -5.27
CA HIS A 37 -5.36 21.11 -6.70
C HIS A 37 -4.16 22.02 -7.01
N ASN A 38 -4.03 23.16 -6.30
CA ASN A 38 -2.88 24.06 -6.43
C ASN A 38 -1.60 23.41 -5.90
N LEU A 39 -1.70 22.64 -4.82
CA LEU A 39 -0.60 21.89 -4.22
C LEU A 39 -0.02 20.84 -5.18
N LEU A 40 -0.88 20.04 -5.80
CA LEU A 40 -0.48 19.03 -6.79
C LEU A 40 0.11 19.66 -8.06
N ARG A 41 -0.34 20.86 -8.44
CA ARG A 41 0.23 21.63 -9.55
C ARG A 41 1.66 22.09 -9.23
N LEU A 42 1.92 22.53 -8.00
CA LEU A 42 3.27 22.86 -7.53
C LEU A 42 4.18 21.62 -7.51
N CYS A 43 3.72 20.47 -7.02
CA CYS A 43 4.49 19.21 -7.05
C CYS A 43 4.88 18.80 -8.47
N SER A 44 3.90 18.81 -9.39
CA SER A 44 4.15 18.47 -10.80
C SER A 44 5.17 19.42 -11.43
N LEU A 45 5.13 20.70 -11.05
CA LEU A 45 6.10 21.68 -11.52
C LEU A 45 7.50 21.45 -10.95
N PHE A 46 7.63 21.15 -9.65
CA PHE A 46 8.90 20.82 -9.02
C PHE A 46 9.53 19.56 -9.63
N HIS A 47 8.73 18.52 -9.87
CA HIS A 47 9.20 17.30 -10.55
C HIS A 47 9.68 17.59 -11.97
N LYS A 48 8.94 18.42 -12.71
CA LYS A 48 9.33 18.84 -14.06
C LYS A 48 10.63 19.65 -14.06
N ILE A 49 10.76 20.60 -13.12
CA ILE A 49 11.98 21.43 -12.96
C ILE A 49 13.19 20.57 -12.56
N SER A 50 13.03 19.60 -11.66
CA SER A 50 14.10 18.69 -11.24
C SER A 50 14.60 17.82 -12.40
N HIS A 51 13.68 17.29 -13.19
CA HIS A 51 13.99 16.49 -14.38
C HIS A 51 14.66 17.30 -15.49
N ASP A 52 14.18 18.52 -15.78
CA ASP A 52 14.73 19.36 -16.85
C ASP A 52 16.12 19.93 -16.53
N LEU A 53 16.56 19.90 -15.26
CA LEU A 53 17.80 20.52 -14.80
C LEU A 53 18.88 19.55 -14.29
N ASP A 54 18.64 18.24 -14.37
CA ASP A 54 19.50 17.22 -13.76
C ASP A 54 19.76 17.52 -12.26
N TRP A 55 18.78 18.17 -11.63
CA TRP A 55 18.89 18.59 -10.23
C TRP A 55 18.46 17.42 -9.36
N GLU A 56 19.44 16.80 -8.69
CA GLU A 56 19.21 15.92 -7.54
C GLU A 56 18.59 16.75 -6.41
N CYS A 57 17.29 16.99 -6.51
CA CYS A 57 16.49 17.41 -5.37
C CYS A 57 16.58 16.26 -4.36
N PRO A 58 17.07 16.49 -3.13
CA PRO A 58 16.93 15.48 -2.09
C PRO A 58 15.43 15.17 -2.00
N SER A 59 15.04 13.92 -2.29
CA SER A 59 13.63 13.46 -2.34
C SER A 59 12.80 13.85 -1.12
N ASP A 60 13.50 14.15 -0.03
CA ASP A 60 13.07 14.66 1.25
C ASP A 60 12.53 16.10 1.20
N VAL A 61 13.09 17.03 0.41
CA VAL A 61 12.82 18.46 0.55
C VAL A 61 11.48 18.90 -0.07
N GLY A 62 11.15 18.37 -1.26
CA GLY A 62 9.91 18.68 -1.96
C GLY A 62 8.69 18.16 -1.19
N ASP A 63 8.78 16.94 -0.69
CA ASP A 63 7.72 16.27 0.06
C ASP A 63 7.62 16.81 1.51
N GLN A 64 8.74 17.24 2.12
CA GLN A 64 8.74 17.86 3.44
C GLN A 64 8.15 19.27 3.43
N THR A 65 8.52 20.11 2.47
CA THR A 65 7.97 21.47 2.33
C THR A 65 6.45 21.42 2.10
N LEU A 66 6.00 20.42 1.35
CA LEU A 66 4.59 20.15 1.08
C LEU A 66 3.82 19.68 2.31
N ALA A 67 4.39 18.73 3.07
CA ALA A 67 3.81 18.23 4.30
C ALA A 67 3.68 19.34 5.35
N VAL A 68 4.70 20.20 5.50
CA VAL A 68 4.66 21.32 6.45
C VAL A 68 3.61 22.38 6.02
N PHE A 69 3.42 22.60 4.71
CA PHE A 69 2.38 23.49 4.20
C PHE A 69 0.95 22.95 4.43
N VAL A 70 0.73 21.64 4.19
CA VAL A 70 -0.54 20.96 4.52
C VAL A 70 -0.82 21.04 6.01
N MET A 71 0.19 20.85 6.85
CA MET A 71 0.07 20.89 8.30
C MET A 71 -0.24 22.28 8.86
N SER A 72 0.44 23.33 8.39
CA SER A 72 0.20 24.71 8.85
C SER A 72 -1.19 25.24 8.51
N GLU A 73 -1.83 24.79 7.41
CA GLU A 73 -3.21 25.16 7.10
C GLU A 73 -4.26 24.30 7.83
N MET A 74 -3.95 23.03 8.12
CA MET A 74 -4.80 22.19 8.97
C MET A 74 -4.82 22.70 10.42
N THR A 75 -3.65 23.07 10.92
CA THR A 75 -3.41 23.50 12.31
C THR A 75 -3.98 24.91 12.55
N ALA A 76 -3.74 25.88 11.65
CA ALA A 76 -4.31 27.22 11.74
C ALA A 76 -5.85 27.29 11.71
N LYS A 77 -6.55 26.29 11.13
CA LYS A 77 -8.02 26.25 11.04
C LYS A 77 -8.71 25.48 12.16
N ASP A 78 -8.06 24.47 12.74
CA ASP A 78 -8.56 23.77 13.92
C ASP A 78 -8.37 24.61 15.19
N PHE A 79 -7.30 25.41 15.26
CA PHE A 79 -7.05 26.30 16.39
C PHE A 79 -7.87 27.58 16.38
N SER A 80 -8.29 28.11 15.22
CA SER A 80 -9.22 29.25 15.17
C SER A 80 -10.62 28.93 15.70
N ASN A 81 -10.92 27.66 15.98
CA ASN A 81 -12.22 27.20 16.48
C ASN A 81 -12.18 26.64 17.91
N LYS A 82 -11.02 26.64 18.58
CA LYS A 82 -10.90 26.27 20.00
C LYS A 82 -10.41 27.48 20.79
N GLU A 83 -11.36 28.18 21.40
CA GLU A 83 -11.14 29.36 22.23
C GLU A 83 -10.43 29.11 23.58
N ASN A 84 -9.71 28.00 23.75
CA ASN A 84 -9.07 27.70 25.04
C ASN A 84 -7.58 27.36 24.87
N GLU A 85 -6.76 28.23 25.48
CA GLU A 85 -5.37 28.07 25.91
C GLU A 85 -4.47 27.22 24.99
N VAL A 86 -4.09 27.81 23.86
CA VAL A 86 -2.80 27.53 23.23
C VAL A 86 -1.84 28.60 23.72
N THR A 87 -0.68 28.19 24.23
CA THR A 87 0.37 29.12 24.66
C THR A 87 0.83 29.97 23.47
N THR A 88 0.84 31.28 23.66
CA THR A 88 1.07 32.35 22.67
C THR A 88 2.33 32.14 21.80
N ILE A 89 3.29 31.34 22.26
CA ILE A 89 4.56 31.06 21.59
C ILE A 89 4.38 30.13 20.37
N GLN A 90 3.47 29.14 20.39
CA GLN A 90 3.28 28.22 19.27
C GLN A 90 2.60 28.89 18.07
N VAL A 91 1.73 29.87 18.35
CA VAL A 91 0.97 30.62 17.35
C VAL A 91 1.87 31.58 16.57
N ASP A 92 2.81 32.26 17.22
CA ASP A 92 3.72 33.22 16.56
C ASP A 92 4.72 32.55 15.58
N HIS A 93 5.21 31.34 15.90
CA HIS A 93 6.08 30.58 14.98
C HIS A 93 5.30 30.11 13.73
N GLU A 94 4.05 29.70 13.90
CA GLU A 94 3.20 29.23 12.80
C GLU A 94 2.81 30.36 11.83
N PHE A 95 2.51 31.56 12.34
CA PHE A 95 2.24 32.73 11.51
C PHE A 95 3.48 33.21 10.74
N LYS A 96 4.66 33.16 11.35
CA LYS A 96 5.92 33.54 10.72
C LYS A 96 6.30 32.56 9.60
N PHE A 97 6.18 31.26 9.86
CA PHE A 97 6.42 30.22 8.87
C PHE A 97 5.44 30.32 7.68
N LYS A 98 4.15 30.59 7.95
CA LYS A 98 3.11 30.83 6.92
C LYS A 98 3.44 32.03 6.02
N ALA A 99 3.90 33.13 6.60
CA ALA A 99 4.29 34.32 5.83
C ALA A 99 5.53 34.04 4.94
N GLU A 100 6.53 33.31 5.45
CA GLU A 100 7.72 32.95 4.69
C GLU A 100 7.39 31.99 3.52
N LEU A 101 6.43 31.08 3.69
CA LEU A 101 5.92 30.22 2.62
C LEU A 101 5.09 30.95 1.57
N GLN A 102 4.24 31.90 1.98
CA GLN A 102 3.48 32.72 1.03
C GLN A 102 4.40 33.55 0.14
N ASN A 103 5.53 34.02 0.69
CA ASN A 103 6.57 34.68 -0.10
C ASN A 103 7.25 33.72 -1.09
N LEU A 104 7.47 32.46 -0.71
CA LEU A 104 8.04 31.44 -1.60
C LEU A 104 7.08 31.10 -2.76
N VAL A 105 5.78 30.94 -2.47
CA VAL A 105 4.73 30.70 -3.49
C VAL A 105 4.63 31.89 -4.44
N GLY A 106 4.59 33.12 -3.93
CA GLY A 106 4.56 34.32 -4.77
C GLY A 106 5.78 34.44 -5.68
N PHE A 107 6.96 34.02 -5.21
CA PHE A 107 8.19 33.99 -6.01
C PHE A 107 8.18 32.91 -7.10
N VAL A 108 7.60 31.73 -6.83
CA VAL A 108 7.41 30.68 -7.84
C VAL A 108 6.41 31.13 -8.92
N ASP A 109 5.33 31.79 -8.53
CA ASP A 109 4.35 32.36 -9.47
C ASP A 109 4.97 33.47 -10.33
N GLU A 110 5.85 34.31 -9.75
CA GLU A 110 6.63 35.31 -10.48
C GLU A 110 7.57 34.66 -11.52
N LEU A 111 8.29 33.60 -11.15
CA LEU A 111 9.15 32.84 -12.07
C LEU A 111 8.36 32.15 -13.19
N LEU A 112 7.16 31.65 -12.90
CA LEU A 112 6.27 31.08 -13.92
C LEU A 112 5.78 32.13 -14.90
N SER A 113 5.51 33.35 -14.43
CA SER A 113 5.11 34.47 -15.29
C SER A 113 6.25 34.96 -16.19
N LEU A 114 7.49 34.79 -15.73
CA LEU A 114 8.70 35.10 -16.48
C LEU A 114 8.99 34.05 -17.58
N LYS A 115 8.59 32.78 -17.38
CA LYS A 115 8.79 31.69 -18.36
C LYS A 115 8.00 31.82 -19.67
N GLU A 116 7.06 32.77 -19.76
CA GLU A 116 6.40 33.14 -21.03
C GLU A 116 7.27 34.04 -21.93
N VAL A 117 8.47 34.43 -21.46
CA VAL A 117 9.47 35.20 -22.21
C VAL A 117 10.58 34.24 -22.65
N GLU A 118 10.65 33.93 -23.95
CA GLU A 118 11.51 32.90 -24.57
C GLU A 118 13.05 33.11 -24.42
N ASP A 119 13.52 34.10 -23.65
CA ASP A 119 14.93 34.51 -23.58
C ASP A 119 15.45 34.72 -22.14
N LEU A 120 14.98 33.91 -21.17
CA LEU A 120 15.64 33.85 -19.87
C LEU A 120 16.85 32.94 -19.96
N ASP A 121 18.04 33.49 -19.71
CA ASP A 121 19.25 32.72 -19.43
C ASP A 121 18.98 31.80 -18.22
N GLU A 122 18.54 30.57 -18.52
CA GLU A 122 17.98 29.57 -17.60
C GLU A 122 18.95 29.22 -16.46
N SER A 123 20.22 29.59 -16.57
CA SER A 123 21.27 29.35 -15.56
C SER A 123 21.19 30.31 -14.36
N MET A 124 20.83 31.59 -14.54
CA MET A 124 21.03 32.59 -13.47
C MET A 124 19.85 32.71 -12.50
N GLU A 125 18.62 32.80 -13.03
CA GLU A 125 17.42 32.87 -12.19
C GLU A 125 17.15 31.55 -11.45
N MET A 126 17.49 30.42 -12.06
CA MET A 126 17.39 29.12 -11.40
C MET A 126 18.43 28.94 -10.29
N LYS A 127 19.67 29.44 -10.46
CA LYS A 127 20.67 29.49 -9.37
C LYS A 127 20.20 30.36 -8.21
N LYS A 128 19.53 31.48 -8.48
CA LYS A 128 18.92 32.33 -7.43
C LYS A 128 17.80 31.61 -6.70
N LEU A 129 16.93 30.88 -7.41
CA LEU A 129 15.86 30.08 -6.79
C LEU A 129 16.45 29.00 -5.88
N LYS A 130 17.43 28.23 -6.37
CA LYS A 130 18.11 27.20 -5.59
C LYS A 130 18.74 27.76 -4.31
N SER A 131 19.52 28.83 -4.43
CA SER A 131 20.15 29.48 -3.28
C SER A 131 19.14 29.99 -2.24
N LYS A 132 17.99 30.52 -2.67
CA LYS A 132 16.93 30.94 -1.75
C LYS A 132 16.25 29.75 -1.06
N LEU A 133 16.05 28.65 -1.77
CA LEU A 133 15.48 27.43 -1.22
C LEU A 133 16.42 26.80 -0.18
N ASP A 134 17.71 26.71 -0.48
CA ASP A 134 18.72 26.18 0.45
C ASP A 134 18.76 27.00 1.76
N VAL A 135 18.75 28.34 1.67
CA VAL A 135 18.69 29.24 2.84
C VAL A 135 17.38 29.07 3.63
N PHE A 136 16.26 28.88 2.94
CA PHE A 136 14.97 28.63 3.60
C PHE A 136 14.99 27.31 4.38
N LEU A 137 15.57 26.25 3.83
CA LEU A 137 15.64 24.93 4.46
C LEU A 137 16.58 24.93 5.67
N GLU A 138 17.76 25.52 5.54
CA GLU A 138 18.71 25.65 6.65
C GLU A 138 18.13 26.45 7.82
N LYS A 139 17.43 27.55 7.53
CA LYS A 139 16.84 28.44 8.54
C LYS A 139 15.68 27.77 9.31
N ASN A 140 14.94 26.87 8.66
CA ASN A 140 13.73 26.27 9.22
C ASN A 140 13.89 24.79 9.61
N HIS A 141 15.10 24.23 9.56
CA HIS A 141 15.37 22.81 9.79
C HIS A 141 14.80 22.26 11.10
N SER A 142 14.90 22.98 12.23
CA SER A 142 14.34 22.54 13.52
C SER A 142 12.81 22.53 13.52
N GLU A 143 12.17 23.47 12.84
CA GLU A 143 10.70 23.55 12.72
C GLU A 143 10.19 22.44 11.78
N ILE A 144 10.92 22.17 10.69
CA ILE A 144 10.68 21.04 9.79
C ILE A 144 10.83 19.69 10.53
N SER A 145 11.82 19.56 11.43
CA SER A 145 11.99 18.35 12.23
C SER A 145 10.88 18.15 13.27
N GLY A 146 10.37 19.22 13.89
CA GLY A 146 9.17 19.15 14.76
C GLY A 146 7.89 18.80 13.98
N CYS A 147 7.88 19.05 12.67
CA CYS A 147 6.77 18.70 11.80
C CYS A 147 6.70 17.22 11.43
N SER A 148 7.76 16.42 11.60
CA SER A 148 7.73 14.97 11.28
C SER A 148 6.72 14.22 12.16
N GLN A 149 6.78 14.47 13.48
CA GLN A 149 5.93 13.83 14.47
C GLN A 149 4.49 14.33 14.36
N SER A 150 4.29 15.64 14.17
CA SER A 150 2.96 16.21 13.93
C SER A 150 2.34 15.73 12.61
N TRP A 151 3.16 15.47 11.58
CA TRP A 151 2.70 14.93 10.30
C TRP A 151 2.23 13.49 10.43
N ALA A 152 3.04 12.62 11.06
CA ALA A 152 2.64 11.25 11.35
C ALA A 152 1.33 11.23 12.16
N MET A 153 1.20 12.12 13.15
CA MET A 153 -0.02 12.28 13.94
C MET A 153 -1.24 12.67 13.13
N ASN A 154 -1.12 13.64 12.23
CA ASN A 154 -2.21 14.08 11.37
C ASN A 154 -2.61 12.99 10.37
N VAL A 155 -1.65 12.24 9.83
CA VAL A 155 -1.93 11.08 8.97
C VAL A 155 -2.64 9.97 9.75
N LEU A 156 -2.20 9.65 10.97
CA LEU A 156 -2.88 8.67 11.82
C LEU A 156 -4.32 9.10 12.16
N TYR A 157 -4.53 10.37 12.49
CA TYR A 157 -5.85 10.92 12.74
C TYR A 157 -6.73 10.86 11.48
N TYR A 158 -6.18 11.23 10.32
CA TYR A 158 -6.85 11.11 9.01
C TYR A 158 -7.27 9.67 8.70
N LEU A 159 -6.41 8.70 9.04
CA LEU A 159 -6.67 7.28 8.90
C LEU A 159 -7.63 6.73 9.97
N ASP A 160 -8.05 7.56 10.93
CA ASP A 160 -8.90 7.21 12.08
C ASP A 160 -8.30 6.04 12.89
N LEU A 161 -6.97 6.11 13.06
CA LEU A 161 -6.19 5.23 13.91
C LEU A 161 -6.04 5.87 15.29
N ASN A 162 -6.36 5.10 16.33
CA ASN A 162 -6.22 5.54 17.71
C ASN A 162 -4.72 5.59 18.09
N TYR A 163 -4.16 6.79 18.04
CA TYR A 163 -2.76 7.03 18.37
C TYR A 163 -2.36 6.61 19.79
N THR A 164 -3.26 6.71 20.76
CA THR A 164 -2.99 6.28 22.14
C THR A 164 -2.63 4.78 22.20
N ILE A 165 -3.17 3.97 21.28
CA ILE A 165 -2.78 2.55 21.19
C ILE A 165 -1.35 2.41 20.68
N LEU A 166 -0.90 3.26 19.75
CA LEU A 166 0.47 3.24 19.22
C LEU A 166 1.50 3.80 20.23
N GLU A 167 1.15 4.86 20.97
CA GLU A 167 1.99 5.42 22.05
C GLU A 167 2.25 4.44 23.18
N ASN A 168 1.24 3.64 23.57
CA ASN A 168 1.37 2.66 24.64
C ASN A 168 2.43 1.58 24.36
N TYR A 169 2.90 1.45 23.12
CA TYR A 169 4.01 0.54 22.77
C TYR A 169 5.39 1.22 22.76
N ASN A 170 5.51 2.46 23.26
CA ASN A 170 6.77 3.24 23.31
C ASN A 170 7.45 3.43 21.94
N PHE A 171 6.69 3.40 20.84
CA PHE A 171 7.24 3.68 19.52
C PHE A 171 7.03 5.15 19.17
N ILE A 172 8.13 5.89 19.04
CA ILE A 172 8.13 7.20 18.40
C ILE A 172 8.14 6.94 16.88
N LEU A 173 7.11 7.43 16.18
CA LEU A 173 7.12 7.45 14.72
C LEU A 173 8.07 8.56 14.27
N ASP A 174 9.32 8.19 14.05
CA ASP A 174 10.32 9.09 13.48
C ASP A 174 10.37 8.85 11.97
N CYS A 175 9.45 9.52 11.26
CA CYS A 175 9.35 9.41 9.81
C CYS A 175 9.44 10.80 9.18
N PRO A 176 10.36 11.02 8.22
CA PRO A 176 10.43 12.28 7.50
C PRO A 176 9.06 12.64 6.92
N PRO A 177 8.63 13.91 7.02
CA PRO A 177 7.37 14.33 6.42
C PRO A 177 7.34 13.97 4.93
N GLY A 178 6.24 13.34 4.49
CA GLY A 178 6.10 12.88 3.11
C GLY A 178 6.57 11.44 2.85
N ASP A 179 7.35 10.83 3.75
CA ASP A 179 7.73 9.41 3.64
C ASP A 179 6.59 8.47 4.07
N LEU A 180 5.55 8.40 3.24
CA LEU A 180 4.39 7.53 3.46
C LEU A 180 4.78 6.05 3.54
N PHE A 181 5.86 5.64 2.86
CA PHE A 181 6.35 4.26 2.89
C PHE A 181 7.09 3.92 4.17
N GLY A 182 7.95 4.82 4.66
CA GLY A 182 8.55 4.69 5.97
C GLY A 182 7.48 4.61 7.05
N LEU A 183 6.47 5.49 6.99
CA LEU A 183 5.40 5.54 7.99
C LEU A 183 4.61 4.22 7.99
N GLN A 184 4.22 3.74 6.82
CA GLN A 184 3.56 2.44 6.68
C GLN A 184 4.41 1.30 7.24
N ARG A 185 5.71 1.23 6.91
CA ARG A 185 6.61 0.18 7.43
C ARG A 185 6.76 0.24 8.95
N GLN A 186 6.80 1.44 9.52
CA GLN A 186 6.85 1.61 10.97
C GLN A 186 5.55 1.12 11.62
N ILE A 187 4.39 1.46 11.07
CA ILE A 187 3.08 0.98 11.55
C ILE A 187 2.99 -0.55 11.44
N GLU A 188 3.40 -1.12 10.31
CA GLU A 188 3.48 -2.57 10.10
C GLU A 188 4.31 -3.24 11.19
N LYS A 189 5.53 -2.73 11.43
CA LYS A 189 6.44 -3.25 12.45
C LYS A 189 5.87 -3.12 13.87
N ILE A 190 5.19 -2.01 14.18
CA ILE A 190 4.51 -1.83 15.47
C ILE A 190 3.42 -2.88 15.63
N TRP A 191 2.61 -3.12 14.61
CA TRP A 191 1.56 -4.13 14.69
C TRP A 191 2.11 -5.55 14.74
N GLU A 192 3.13 -5.85 13.96
CA GLU A 192 3.81 -7.14 14.02
C GLU A 192 4.35 -7.37 15.43
N ASN A 193 5.12 -6.44 16.00
CA ASN A 193 5.72 -6.61 17.33
C ASN A 193 4.69 -6.60 18.47
N GLY A 194 3.72 -5.67 18.42
CA GLY A 194 2.75 -5.45 19.49
C GLY A 194 1.58 -6.43 19.48
N PHE A 195 1.25 -7.00 18.31
CA PHE A 195 0.04 -7.83 18.12
C PHE A 195 0.30 -9.27 17.65
N HIS A 196 1.54 -9.67 17.30
CA HIS A 196 1.87 -11.07 16.97
C HIS A 196 1.32 -12.03 18.05
N GLY A 197 1.62 -11.74 19.32
CA GLY A 197 1.23 -12.60 20.44
C GLY A 197 -0.26 -12.53 20.78
N CYS A 198 -0.95 -11.43 20.49
CA CYS A 198 -2.35 -11.22 20.90
C CYS A 198 -3.38 -11.73 19.89
N LEU A 199 -3.11 -11.62 18.59
CA LEU A 199 -4.05 -11.98 17.53
C LEU A 199 -3.96 -13.46 17.13
N ILE A 200 -2.78 -14.06 17.22
CA ILE A 200 -2.57 -15.49 16.95
C ILE A 200 -3.14 -16.34 18.10
N ALA A 201 -2.96 -15.91 19.36
CA ALA A 201 -3.29 -16.72 20.54
C ALA A 201 -4.76 -16.70 21.02
N LYS A 202 -5.64 -15.83 20.48
CA LYS A 202 -7.01 -15.65 21.02
C LYS A 202 -8.13 -15.69 19.99
N SER A 203 -7.94 -16.26 18.80
CA SER A 203 -8.99 -16.27 17.77
C SER A 203 -10.09 -17.34 17.96
N ASN A 204 -10.71 -17.40 19.13
CA ASN A 204 -12.06 -17.97 19.23
C ASN A 204 -13.01 -17.04 18.46
N LYS A 205 -13.26 -17.31 17.17
CA LYS A 205 -14.33 -16.67 16.40
C LYS A 205 -14.36 -15.14 16.53
N ILE A 206 -13.21 -14.48 16.74
CA ILE A 206 -13.20 -13.03 16.94
C ILE A 206 -13.66 -12.41 15.63
N ASN A 207 -14.81 -11.73 15.72
CA ASN A 207 -15.37 -10.91 14.64
C ASN A 207 -14.26 -10.00 14.11
N LEU A 208 -13.94 -10.09 12.82
CA LEU A 208 -12.91 -9.27 12.15
C LEU A 208 -12.99 -7.79 12.56
N SER A 209 -14.20 -7.26 12.77
CA SER A 209 -14.42 -5.87 13.23
C SER A 209 -13.81 -5.60 14.61
N LYS A 210 -13.94 -6.53 15.56
CA LYS A 210 -13.32 -6.41 16.89
C LYS A 210 -11.80 -6.51 16.81
N SER A 211 -11.25 -7.39 15.97
CA SER A 211 -9.80 -7.49 15.78
C SER A 211 -9.22 -6.24 15.11
N LEU A 212 -9.91 -5.63 14.16
CA LEU A 212 -9.53 -4.34 13.59
C LEU A 212 -9.59 -3.23 14.64
N GLN A 213 -10.61 -3.20 15.49
CA GLN A 213 -10.68 -2.23 16.59
C GLN A 213 -9.53 -2.40 17.59
N GLN A 214 -9.09 -3.63 17.85
CA GLN A 214 -7.90 -3.90 18.67
C GLN A 214 -6.62 -3.37 18.02
N LEU A 215 -6.51 -3.42 16.69
CA LEU A 215 -5.41 -2.81 15.93
C LEU A 215 -5.47 -1.27 15.92
N GLY A 216 -6.50 -0.67 16.52
CA GLY A 216 -6.64 0.76 16.73
C GLY A 216 -7.58 1.46 15.77
N TYR A 217 -8.26 0.73 14.87
CA TYR A 217 -9.27 1.33 14.00
C TYR A 217 -10.55 1.69 14.75
N SER A 218 -11.20 2.78 14.38
CA SER A 218 -12.57 3.02 14.82
C SER A 218 -13.53 1.93 14.31
N ARG A 219 -14.71 1.82 14.93
CA ARG A 219 -15.77 0.93 14.44
C ARG A 219 -16.19 1.26 13.00
N SER A 220 -16.29 2.54 12.67
CA SER A 220 -16.67 3.02 11.33
C SER A 220 -15.65 2.60 10.27
N VAL A 221 -14.35 2.74 10.54
CA VAL A 221 -13.31 2.30 9.61
C VAL A 221 -13.25 0.77 9.53
N SER A 222 -13.42 0.07 10.64
CA SER A 222 -13.48 -1.39 10.66
C SER A 222 -14.58 -1.92 9.74
N ASP A 223 -15.79 -1.34 9.82
CA ASP A 223 -16.92 -1.73 8.97
C ASP A 223 -16.69 -1.38 7.48
N LYS A 224 -15.99 -0.27 7.19
CA LYS A 224 -15.55 0.08 5.82
C LYS A 224 -14.53 -0.93 5.27
N ILE A 225 -13.56 -1.34 6.07
CA ILE A 225 -12.57 -2.36 5.67
C ILE A 225 -13.31 -3.66 5.32
N ILE A 226 -14.17 -4.14 6.21
CA ILE A 226 -14.91 -5.40 6.04
C ILE A 226 -15.80 -5.36 4.80
N SER A 227 -16.54 -4.27 4.59
CA SER A 227 -17.42 -4.13 3.42
C SER A 227 -16.66 -4.03 2.09
N SER A 228 -15.37 -3.66 2.12
CA SER A 228 -14.50 -3.66 0.93
C SER A 228 -13.91 -5.03 0.58
N ILE A 229 -14.06 -6.03 1.45
CA ILE A 229 -13.52 -7.37 1.24
C ILE A 229 -14.64 -8.29 0.75
N PRO A 230 -14.46 -8.99 -0.39
CA PRO A 230 -15.41 -10.00 -0.83
C PRO A 230 -15.64 -11.05 0.26
N LYS A 231 -16.92 -11.38 0.55
CA LYS A 231 -17.30 -12.34 1.61
C LYS A 231 -16.49 -13.65 1.59
N PRO A 232 -16.21 -14.29 0.43
CA PRO A 232 -15.42 -15.52 0.39
C PRO A 232 -13.95 -15.37 0.83
N LEU A 233 -13.44 -14.14 0.91
CA LEU A 233 -12.07 -13.82 1.30
C LEU A 233 -11.94 -13.40 2.76
N LEU A 234 -13.03 -12.98 3.44
CA LEU A 234 -12.98 -12.43 4.79
C LEU A 234 -12.21 -13.31 5.79
N GLU A 235 -12.42 -14.63 5.71
CA GLU A 235 -11.80 -15.62 6.61
C GLU A 235 -10.47 -16.18 6.08
N ARG A 236 -10.01 -15.75 4.90
CA ARG A 236 -8.78 -16.26 4.27
C ARG A 236 -7.50 -15.61 4.77
N GLN A 237 -7.61 -14.55 5.55
CA GLN A 237 -6.47 -13.75 6.00
C GLN A 237 -6.73 -13.15 7.38
N SER A 238 -5.66 -12.75 8.07
CA SER A 238 -5.72 -12.13 9.39
C SER A 238 -6.26 -10.69 9.33
N SER A 239 -6.70 -10.16 10.48
CA SER A 239 -7.04 -8.73 10.59
C SER A 239 -5.85 -7.83 10.29
N LEU A 240 -4.63 -8.25 10.64
CA LEU A 240 -3.41 -7.52 10.34
C LEU A 240 -3.18 -7.42 8.83
N PHE A 241 -3.33 -8.53 8.09
CA PHE A 241 -3.24 -8.52 6.63
C PHE A 241 -4.22 -7.52 5.99
N TRP A 242 -5.48 -7.55 6.42
CA TRP A 242 -6.49 -6.64 5.89
C TRP A 242 -6.23 -5.18 6.27
N SER A 243 -5.71 -4.94 7.46
CA SER A 243 -5.30 -3.62 7.94
C SER A 243 -4.17 -3.05 7.09
N ILE A 244 -3.12 -3.84 6.86
CA ILE A 244 -1.97 -3.44 6.04
C ILE A 244 -2.41 -3.11 4.61
N ARG A 245 -3.25 -3.95 4.00
CA ARG A 245 -3.81 -3.67 2.67
C ARG A 245 -4.62 -2.39 2.64
N TYR A 246 -5.50 -2.18 3.63
CA TYR A 246 -6.29 -0.96 3.72
C TYR A 246 -5.40 0.28 3.87
N LEU A 247 -4.37 0.22 4.71
CA LEU A 247 -3.41 1.31 4.85
C LEU A 247 -2.67 1.60 3.56
N LYS A 248 -2.12 0.58 2.90
CA LYS A 248 -1.47 0.75 1.59
C LYS A 248 -2.43 1.41 0.60
N TYR A 249 -3.69 0.97 0.56
CA TYR A 249 -4.68 1.59 -0.29
C TYR A 249 -4.91 3.07 0.08
N LYS A 250 -5.15 3.37 1.35
CA LYS A 250 -5.47 4.71 1.82
C LYS A 250 -4.31 5.68 1.79
N LEU A 251 -3.09 5.24 2.06
CA LEU A 251 -1.92 6.11 2.05
C LEU A 251 -1.52 6.45 0.61
N PHE A 252 -1.48 5.46 -0.28
CA PHE A 252 -0.92 5.65 -1.63
C PHE A 252 -1.94 5.95 -2.73
N ASN A 253 -3.23 5.92 -2.44
CA ASN A 253 -4.26 6.19 -3.46
C ASN A 253 -5.27 7.23 -3.01
N ASP A 254 -5.03 7.88 -1.87
CA ASP A 254 -5.88 8.98 -1.46
C ASP A 254 -5.47 10.24 -2.23
N PRO A 255 -6.41 10.88 -2.98
CA PRO A 255 -6.11 12.08 -3.76
C PRO A 255 -5.56 13.24 -2.94
N LEU A 256 -5.72 13.20 -1.62
CA LEU A 256 -5.24 14.22 -0.69
C LEU A 256 -3.78 13.97 -0.29
N LEU A 257 -3.31 12.73 -0.39
CA LEU A 257 -1.96 12.32 -0.03
C LEU A 257 -1.08 12.08 -1.26
N THR A 258 -1.69 11.78 -2.41
CA THR A 258 -0.99 11.38 -3.64
C THR A 258 -1.79 11.78 -4.88
N TYR A 259 -1.13 12.36 -5.89
CA TYR A 259 -1.69 12.39 -7.24
C TYR A 259 -1.38 11.07 -7.92
N VAL A 260 -2.42 10.26 -8.15
CA VAL A 260 -2.30 8.99 -8.86
C VAL A 260 -3.24 9.06 -10.06
N PRO A 261 -2.71 9.04 -11.30
CA PRO A 261 -3.56 8.95 -12.48
C PRO A 261 -4.43 7.69 -12.39
N ARG A 262 -5.61 7.71 -13.01
CA ARG A 262 -6.54 6.59 -12.94
C ARG A 262 -5.86 5.30 -13.43
N TYR A 263 -5.15 5.40 -14.54
CA TYR A 263 -4.42 4.32 -15.18
C TYR A 263 -2.94 4.69 -15.32
N PRO A 264 -2.02 3.74 -15.12
CA PRO A 264 -0.59 4.03 -15.15
C PRO A 264 -0.05 4.25 -16.57
N PHE A 265 -0.73 3.72 -17.59
CA PHE A 265 -0.31 3.81 -18.99
C PHE A 265 -1.47 4.33 -19.85
N LYS A 266 -1.14 5.22 -20.80
CA LYS A 266 -2.05 5.81 -21.80
C LYS A 266 -3.45 6.08 -21.23
N GLU A 267 -3.53 6.90 -20.18
CA GLU A 267 -4.75 7.08 -19.36
C GLU A 267 -6.03 7.35 -20.17
N GLY A 268 -5.91 8.04 -21.32
CA GLY A 268 -7.04 8.33 -22.21
C GLY A 268 -7.55 7.16 -23.05
N ARG A 269 -6.81 6.04 -23.14
CA ARG A 269 -7.22 4.83 -23.90
C ARG A 269 -7.94 3.87 -22.97
N ILE A 270 -9.27 3.90 -22.99
CA ILE A 270 -10.13 3.09 -22.13
C ILE A 270 -10.91 2.09 -22.99
N ASN A 271 -10.92 0.82 -22.57
CA ASN A 271 -11.54 -0.30 -23.28
C ASN A 271 -10.96 -0.53 -24.69
N GLU A 272 -9.70 -0.13 -24.88
CA GLU A 272 -8.94 -0.27 -26.10
C GLU A 272 -7.63 -0.98 -25.77
N TRP A 273 -7.18 -1.84 -26.71
CA TRP A 273 -5.88 -2.49 -26.61
C TRP A 273 -4.76 -1.54 -27.01
N PHE A 274 -3.66 -1.59 -26.28
CA PHE A 274 -2.43 -0.90 -26.62
C PHE A 274 -1.22 -1.74 -26.19
N GLU A 275 -0.05 -1.41 -26.71
CA GLU A 275 1.21 -2.03 -26.35
C GLU A 275 2.10 -0.99 -25.69
N GLU A 276 2.85 -1.42 -24.68
CA GLU A 276 3.91 -0.64 -24.07
C GLU A 276 5.21 -1.43 -24.12
N GLU A 277 6.29 -0.74 -24.45
CA GLU A 277 7.64 -1.29 -24.42
C GLU A 277 8.11 -1.40 -22.96
N MET A 278 8.47 -2.61 -22.56
CA MET A 278 8.96 -2.92 -21.22
C MET A 278 10.38 -3.46 -21.33
N GLU A 279 11.26 -2.98 -20.46
CA GLU A 279 12.61 -3.52 -20.33
C GLU A 279 12.58 -4.90 -19.67
N ASP A 280 13.26 -5.89 -20.26
CA ASP A 280 13.47 -7.17 -19.61
C ASP A 280 14.53 -7.02 -18.50
N CYS A 281 14.05 -6.73 -17.30
CA CYS A 281 14.86 -6.54 -16.09
C CYS A 281 15.65 -7.78 -15.61
N ASN A 282 15.53 -8.94 -16.27
CA ASN A 282 16.12 -10.20 -15.79
C ASN A 282 17.44 -10.60 -16.46
N TYR A 283 18.08 -9.72 -17.22
CA TYR A 283 19.34 -10.05 -17.88
C TYR A 283 20.57 -9.40 -17.23
N THR A 284 21.53 -10.25 -16.86
CA THR A 284 22.94 -9.92 -16.60
C THR A 284 23.72 -9.57 -17.87
N SER A 285 23.02 -9.36 -19.00
CA SER A 285 23.60 -8.93 -20.28
C SER A 285 23.76 -7.42 -20.30
N ASN A 286 24.85 -6.93 -20.90
CA ASN A 286 25.12 -5.50 -21.10
C ASN A 286 24.12 -4.79 -22.04
N TYR A 287 23.07 -5.48 -22.51
CA TYR A 287 21.98 -4.93 -23.32
C TYR A 287 20.64 -5.46 -22.80
N PRO A 288 19.78 -4.62 -22.21
CA PRO A 288 18.41 -5.00 -21.88
C PRO A 288 17.64 -5.23 -23.18
N GLU A 289 17.09 -6.43 -23.36
CA GLU A 289 16.13 -6.67 -24.44
C GLU A 289 14.80 -6.03 -24.03
N SER A 290 14.19 -5.24 -24.91
CA SER A 290 12.85 -4.74 -24.70
C SER A 290 11.81 -5.71 -25.27
N CYS A 291 10.62 -5.73 -24.66
CA CYS A 291 9.49 -6.52 -25.12
C CYS A 291 8.22 -5.67 -25.13
N GLN A 292 7.35 -5.91 -26.10
CA GLN A 292 6.04 -5.26 -26.16
C GLN A 292 5.07 -6.04 -25.29
N VAL A 293 4.49 -5.37 -24.28
CA VAL A 293 3.46 -5.96 -23.43
C VAL A 293 2.11 -5.38 -23.82
N THR A 294 1.18 -6.26 -24.19
CA THR A 294 -0.19 -5.89 -24.52
C THR A 294 -0.99 -5.56 -23.27
N MET A 295 -1.72 -4.44 -23.28
CA MET A 295 -2.46 -3.93 -22.13
C MET A 295 -3.83 -3.39 -22.50
N MET A 296 -4.70 -3.31 -21.49
CA MET A 296 -5.98 -2.61 -21.58
C MET A 296 -6.32 -1.94 -20.25
N ASN A 297 -6.73 -0.67 -20.33
CA ASN A 297 -7.42 0.00 -19.25
C ASN A 297 -8.91 -0.34 -19.34
N VAL A 298 -9.45 -1.00 -18.33
CA VAL A 298 -10.76 -1.63 -18.32
C VAL A 298 -11.72 -0.78 -17.51
N SER A 299 -12.81 -0.35 -18.13
CA SER A 299 -13.88 0.39 -17.45
C SER A 299 -15.26 -0.10 -17.86
N GLY A 300 -16.20 -0.07 -16.92
CA GLY A 300 -17.59 -0.46 -17.16
C GLY A 300 -17.76 -1.94 -17.48
N VAL A 301 -18.94 -2.28 -18.01
CA VAL A 301 -19.31 -3.66 -18.36
C VAL A 301 -18.70 -4.08 -19.70
N ASP A 302 -18.60 -3.14 -20.65
CA ASP A 302 -18.07 -3.42 -21.98
C ASP A 302 -16.60 -3.84 -21.94
N GLY A 303 -15.76 -3.13 -21.18
CA GLY A 303 -14.38 -3.52 -20.94
C GLY A 303 -14.26 -4.92 -20.33
N GLN A 304 -15.09 -5.22 -19.33
CA GLN A 304 -15.09 -6.55 -18.69
C GLN A 304 -15.48 -7.66 -19.67
N ASN A 305 -16.42 -7.40 -20.56
CA ASN A 305 -16.81 -8.34 -21.61
C ASN A 305 -15.68 -8.54 -22.63
N GLN A 306 -14.95 -7.48 -23.00
CA GLN A 306 -13.78 -7.58 -23.88
C GLN A 306 -12.68 -8.43 -23.25
N VAL A 307 -12.36 -8.20 -21.98
CA VAL A 307 -11.39 -9.01 -21.22
C VAL A 307 -11.78 -10.49 -21.26
N LYS A 308 -13.05 -10.80 -20.95
CA LYS A 308 -13.53 -12.19 -20.93
C LYS A 308 -13.36 -12.87 -22.29
N ARG A 309 -13.81 -12.21 -23.38
CA ARG A 309 -13.67 -12.73 -24.75
C ARG A 309 -12.21 -12.93 -25.15
N TYR A 310 -11.34 -12.02 -24.78
CA TYR A 310 -9.92 -12.14 -25.08
C TYR A 310 -9.29 -13.34 -24.36
N ILE A 311 -9.57 -13.51 -23.06
CA ILE A 311 -9.03 -14.66 -22.31
C ILE A 311 -9.59 -15.99 -22.82
N GLU A 312 -10.88 -16.06 -23.15
CA GLU A 312 -11.47 -17.25 -23.80
C GLU A 312 -10.74 -17.57 -25.11
N LYS A 313 -10.52 -16.56 -25.94
CA LYS A 313 -9.76 -16.69 -27.18
C LYS A 313 -8.33 -17.20 -26.89
N GLN A 314 -7.59 -16.58 -25.97
CA GLN A 314 -6.22 -17.00 -25.65
C GLN A 314 -6.14 -18.46 -25.18
N LYS A 315 -7.12 -18.93 -24.40
CA LYS A 315 -7.18 -20.35 -24.00
C LYS A 315 -7.34 -21.32 -25.17
N GLU A 316 -7.92 -20.89 -26.28
CA GLU A 316 -8.06 -21.71 -27.50
C GLU A 316 -6.76 -21.77 -28.32
N TYR A 317 -5.96 -20.70 -28.32
CA TYR A 317 -4.73 -20.61 -29.12
C TYR A 317 -3.46 -21.04 -28.37
N CYS A 318 -3.43 -20.90 -27.05
CA CYS A 318 -2.27 -21.25 -26.25
C CYS A 318 -2.18 -22.76 -26.02
N SER A 319 -1.03 -23.34 -26.37
CA SER A 319 -0.65 -24.70 -25.96
C SER A 319 -0.26 -24.82 -24.48
N SER A 320 -0.26 -23.69 -23.78
CA SER A 320 0.24 -23.48 -22.42
C SER A 320 -0.88 -22.94 -21.53
N ASP A 321 -0.72 -23.09 -20.21
CA ASP A 321 -1.72 -22.65 -19.24
C ASP A 321 -1.65 -21.14 -18.98
N LEU A 322 -2.82 -20.53 -18.76
CA LEU A 322 -2.91 -19.13 -18.35
C LEU A 322 -3.00 -19.01 -16.84
N PHE A 323 -2.09 -18.23 -16.26
CA PHE A 323 -2.08 -17.92 -14.83
C PHE A 323 -2.28 -16.42 -14.59
N PHE A 324 -3.05 -16.09 -13.56
CA PHE A 324 -3.53 -14.74 -13.30
C PHE A 324 -3.02 -14.24 -11.95
N HIS A 325 -2.23 -13.16 -11.95
CA HIS A 325 -1.79 -12.49 -10.73
C HIS A 325 -2.63 -11.23 -10.47
N GLY A 326 -3.43 -11.24 -9.41
CA GLY A 326 -4.26 -10.11 -9.00
C GLY A 326 -3.54 -9.16 -8.04
N THR A 327 -3.37 -7.90 -8.43
CA THR A 327 -2.54 -6.93 -7.69
C THR A 327 -3.05 -5.48 -7.82
N SER A 328 -2.30 -4.49 -7.32
CA SER A 328 -2.60 -3.06 -7.51
C SER A 328 -2.00 -2.51 -8.81
N HIS A 329 -2.45 -1.35 -9.28
CA HIS A 329 -1.80 -0.67 -10.43
C HIS A 329 -0.30 -0.47 -10.18
N LYS A 330 0.05 0.04 -9.00
CA LYS A 330 1.43 0.32 -8.59
C LYS A 330 2.28 -0.94 -8.57
N ASP A 331 1.80 -2.01 -7.93
CA ASP A 331 2.53 -3.27 -7.86
C ASP A 331 2.66 -3.92 -9.23
N ALA A 332 1.66 -3.77 -10.12
CA ALA A 332 1.78 -4.25 -11.50
C ALA A 332 2.85 -3.49 -12.28
N VAL A 333 2.91 -2.16 -12.17
CA VAL A 333 4.00 -1.37 -12.77
C VAL A 333 5.36 -1.80 -12.23
N MET A 334 5.46 -2.06 -10.92
CA MET A 334 6.69 -2.56 -10.30
C MET A 334 7.10 -3.93 -10.84
N ILE A 335 6.15 -4.86 -11.01
CA ILE A 335 6.42 -6.19 -11.60
C ILE A 335 6.84 -6.07 -13.06
N LEU A 336 6.20 -5.18 -13.84
CA LEU A 336 6.56 -4.96 -15.24
C LEU A 336 7.98 -4.39 -15.38
N ASN A 337 8.37 -3.47 -14.50
CA ASN A 337 9.68 -2.80 -14.59
C ASN A 337 10.82 -3.52 -13.89
N ARG A 338 10.53 -4.34 -12.86
CA ARG A 338 11.55 -4.94 -11.98
C ARG A 338 11.40 -6.44 -11.78
N GLY A 339 10.44 -7.05 -12.46
CA GLY A 339 10.13 -8.46 -12.35
C GLY A 339 9.52 -8.81 -11.00
N VAL A 340 9.30 -10.12 -10.81
CA VAL A 340 8.77 -10.66 -9.56
C VAL A 340 9.85 -10.63 -8.49
N GLN A 341 9.57 -10.00 -7.35
CA GLN A 341 10.47 -9.97 -6.19
C GLN A 341 9.84 -10.77 -5.05
N LEU A 342 10.30 -12.00 -4.81
CA LEU A 342 9.66 -12.92 -3.86
C LEU A 342 9.73 -12.42 -2.41
N SER A 343 10.74 -11.63 -2.07
CA SER A 343 10.90 -10.97 -0.76
C SER A 343 9.80 -9.95 -0.44
N GLN A 344 8.97 -9.57 -1.42
CA GLN A 344 7.78 -8.74 -1.23
C GLN A 344 6.51 -9.58 -1.01
N GLY A 345 6.65 -10.91 -0.92
CA GLY A 345 5.57 -11.84 -0.64
C GLY A 345 4.90 -11.52 0.71
N SER A 346 3.61 -11.81 0.81
CA SER A 346 2.91 -11.66 2.09
C SER A 346 3.25 -12.83 3.02
N ALA A 347 3.38 -12.55 4.32
CA ALA A 347 3.50 -13.57 5.34
C ALA A 347 2.20 -14.39 5.50
N GLY A 348 2.34 -15.61 6.03
CA GLY A 348 1.21 -16.45 6.42
C GLY A 348 0.24 -16.75 5.29
N GLN A 349 0.74 -17.17 4.13
CA GLN A 349 -0.06 -17.62 2.98
C GLN A 349 -0.12 -19.16 2.92
N ASP A 350 -0.91 -19.73 2.00
CA ASP A 350 -1.14 -21.19 1.97
C ASP A 350 0.14 -21.97 1.67
N PHE A 351 0.99 -21.46 0.78
CA PHE A 351 2.17 -22.18 0.28
C PHE A 351 3.46 -21.41 0.48
N SER A 352 3.44 -20.30 1.22
CA SER A 352 4.62 -19.49 1.56
C SER A 352 4.34 -18.54 2.72
N SER A 353 5.37 -17.91 3.27
CA SER A 353 5.25 -16.91 4.32
C SER A 353 6.34 -15.85 4.18
N GLY A 354 6.05 -14.83 3.36
CA GLY A 354 6.96 -13.71 3.11
C GLY A 354 7.83 -13.88 1.87
N ASP A 355 7.80 -15.07 1.25
CA ASP A 355 8.74 -15.53 0.24
C ASP A 355 8.04 -16.22 -0.96
N GLY A 356 6.87 -15.72 -1.37
CA GLY A 356 6.19 -16.31 -2.52
C GLY A 356 5.34 -15.36 -3.36
N PHE A 357 5.17 -15.74 -4.62
CA PHE A 357 4.39 -15.02 -5.63
C PHE A 357 3.23 -15.90 -6.10
N TYR A 358 2.00 -15.41 -5.91
CA TYR A 358 0.78 -16.20 -6.10
C TYR A 358 0.07 -15.86 -7.39
N LEU A 359 -0.35 -16.90 -8.11
CA LEU A 359 -1.21 -16.79 -9.26
C LEU A 359 -2.41 -17.74 -9.11
N SER A 360 -3.54 -17.36 -9.68
CA SER A 360 -4.71 -18.21 -9.81
C SER A 360 -4.80 -18.76 -11.23
N ASP A 361 -5.43 -19.92 -11.39
CA ASP A 361 -5.87 -20.46 -12.69
C ASP A 361 -7.16 -19.79 -13.21
N ASN A 362 -7.74 -18.89 -12.42
CA ASN A 362 -9.01 -18.24 -12.68
C ASN A 362 -8.93 -16.71 -12.62
N LEU A 363 -9.31 -16.06 -13.72
CA LEU A 363 -9.34 -14.60 -13.82
C LEU A 363 -10.23 -13.93 -12.75
N LEU A 364 -11.40 -14.50 -12.47
CA LEU A 364 -12.34 -13.92 -11.50
C LEU A 364 -11.75 -13.97 -10.09
N ASP A 365 -11.03 -15.03 -9.74
CA ASP A 365 -10.39 -15.14 -8.42
C ASP A 365 -9.20 -14.20 -8.29
N ALA A 366 -8.36 -14.09 -9.32
CA ALA A 366 -7.32 -13.06 -9.37
C ALA A 366 -7.92 -11.65 -9.23
N LYS A 367 -9.00 -11.34 -9.95
CA LYS A 367 -9.69 -10.04 -9.84
C LYS A 367 -10.28 -9.80 -8.45
N LYS A 368 -10.88 -10.81 -7.81
CA LYS A 368 -11.36 -10.71 -6.41
C LYS A 368 -10.21 -10.33 -5.49
N TRP A 369 -9.06 -10.99 -5.63
CA TRP A 369 -7.86 -10.68 -4.83
C TRP A 369 -7.27 -9.31 -5.14
N ALA A 370 -7.27 -8.88 -6.40
CA ALA A 370 -6.82 -7.56 -6.83
C ALA A 370 -7.64 -6.45 -6.15
N GLY A 371 -8.97 -6.61 -6.06
CA GLY A 371 -9.84 -5.63 -5.42
C GLY A 371 -9.91 -5.67 -3.90
N ALA A 372 -9.69 -6.84 -3.29
CA ALA A 372 -9.89 -7.04 -1.86
C ALA A 372 -8.97 -6.16 -1.01
N GLY A 373 -9.56 -5.15 -0.37
CA GLY A 373 -8.84 -4.18 0.48
C GLY A 373 -7.99 -3.17 -0.28
N ARG A 374 -7.99 -3.17 -1.62
CA ARG A 374 -7.20 -2.27 -2.48
C ARG A 374 -8.02 -1.24 -3.26
N GLY A 375 -9.33 -1.21 -3.04
CA GLY A 375 -10.22 -0.22 -3.63
C GLY A 375 -10.22 -0.23 -5.16
N LYS A 376 -10.12 0.94 -5.79
CA LYS A 376 -10.40 1.10 -7.23
C LYS A 376 -9.21 0.88 -8.17
N TYR A 377 -7.97 0.73 -7.68
CA TYR A 377 -6.77 0.65 -8.54
C TYR A 377 -6.28 -0.79 -8.63
N GLN A 378 -6.99 -1.61 -9.41
CA GLN A 378 -6.82 -3.06 -9.44
C GLN A 378 -6.20 -3.47 -10.77
N ALA A 379 -5.18 -4.32 -10.72
CA ALA A 379 -4.57 -4.86 -11.92
C ALA A 379 -4.60 -6.39 -11.91
N VAL A 380 -4.64 -6.99 -13.09
CA VAL A 380 -4.40 -8.41 -13.28
C VAL A 380 -3.32 -8.59 -14.35
N ILE A 381 -2.22 -9.22 -13.99
CA ILE A 381 -1.18 -9.65 -14.93
C ILE A 381 -1.48 -11.09 -15.34
N VAL A 382 -1.47 -11.35 -16.64
CA VAL A 382 -1.75 -12.67 -17.22
C VAL A 382 -0.46 -13.24 -17.77
N TYR A 383 -0.04 -14.37 -17.21
CA TYR A 383 1.11 -15.13 -17.69
C TYR A 383 0.65 -16.30 -18.54
N ASN A 384 1.40 -16.59 -19.60
CA ASN A 384 1.22 -17.77 -20.45
C ASN A 384 2.40 -18.71 -20.23
N LEU A 385 2.19 -19.80 -19.50
CA LEU A 385 3.27 -20.65 -19.01
C LEU A 385 2.95 -22.13 -19.19
N SER A 386 3.94 -22.89 -19.63
CA SER A 386 3.92 -24.34 -19.52
C SER A 386 4.75 -24.73 -18.31
N LEU A 387 4.10 -25.33 -17.31
CA LEU A 387 4.79 -25.99 -16.20
C LEU A 387 5.17 -27.44 -16.54
N VAL A 388 4.78 -27.93 -17.73
CA VAL A 388 5.15 -29.27 -18.20
C VAL A 388 6.66 -29.35 -18.35
N GLY A 389 7.27 -30.33 -17.68
CA GLY A 389 8.72 -30.54 -17.68
C GLY A 389 9.49 -29.77 -16.58
N CYS A 390 8.82 -28.97 -15.76
CA CYS A 390 9.43 -28.36 -14.58
C CYS A 390 9.37 -29.34 -13.38
N GLU A 391 10.28 -30.32 -13.34
CA GLU A 391 10.26 -31.44 -12.38
C GLU A 391 10.49 -31.04 -10.91
N GLU A 392 10.88 -29.80 -10.64
CA GLU A 392 11.23 -29.30 -9.29
C GLU A 392 10.07 -28.55 -8.60
N GLY A 393 8.87 -28.65 -9.15
CA GLY A 393 7.65 -28.16 -8.54
C GLY A 393 6.90 -29.23 -7.75
N LEU A 394 6.15 -28.80 -6.73
CA LEU A 394 5.32 -29.68 -5.93
C LEU A 394 3.84 -29.54 -6.33
N ASN A 395 3.22 -30.65 -6.76
CA ASN A 395 1.80 -30.71 -7.09
C ASN A 395 0.99 -31.33 -5.94
N LEU A 396 0.12 -30.54 -5.34
CA LEU A 396 -0.72 -30.89 -4.20
C LEU A 396 -2.19 -31.04 -4.56
N VAL A 397 -2.56 -31.04 -5.85
CA VAL A 397 -3.96 -31.15 -6.31
C VAL A 397 -4.64 -32.43 -5.81
N GLU A 398 -3.88 -33.52 -5.69
CA GLU A 398 -4.40 -34.83 -5.25
C GLU A 398 -3.79 -35.32 -3.93
N ASP A 399 -2.90 -34.53 -3.29
CA ASP A 399 -2.22 -34.91 -2.05
C ASP A 399 -2.70 -34.07 -0.86
N ALA A 400 -3.83 -34.49 -0.28
CA ALA A 400 -4.46 -33.81 0.86
C ALA A 400 -3.57 -33.78 2.11
N ASP A 401 -2.82 -34.86 2.36
CA ASP A 401 -2.01 -35.00 3.57
C ASP A 401 -0.79 -34.09 3.52
N GLN A 402 -0.08 -34.05 2.38
CA GLN A 402 1.04 -33.13 2.19
C GLN A 402 0.55 -31.68 2.12
N TRP A 403 -0.58 -31.44 1.45
CA TRP A 403 -1.22 -30.12 1.43
C TRP A 403 -1.49 -29.59 2.83
N GLN A 404 -2.09 -30.39 3.72
CA GLN A 404 -2.38 -29.95 5.08
C GLN A 404 -1.11 -29.60 5.85
N LYS A 405 -0.05 -30.41 5.73
CA LYS A 405 1.23 -30.15 6.40
C LYS A 405 1.85 -28.84 5.94
N ILE A 406 1.87 -28.58 4.63
CA ILE A 406 2.45 -27.37 4.04
C ILE A 406 1.63 -26.13 4.38
N VAL A 407 0.30 -26.20 4.25
CA VAL A 407 -0.57 -25.06 4.61
C VAL A 407 -0.42 -24.70 6.08
N LYS A 408 -0.38 -25.70 6.96
CA LYS A 408 -0.17 -25.47 8.39
C LYS A 408 1.20 -24.81 8.67
N LEU A 409 2.26 -25.30 8.04
CA LEU A 409 3.61 -24.74 8.16
C LEU A 409 3.68 -23.29 7.68
N CYS A 410 3.19 -23.01 6.47
CA CYS A 410 3.30 -21.70 5.84
C CYS A 410 2.38 -20.67 6.53
N ARG A 411 1.14 -21.04 6.85
CA ARG A 411 0.23 -20.18 7.61
C ARG A 411 0.72 -19.90 9.03
N GLY A 412 1.49 -20.83 9.61
CA GLY A 412 2.17 -20.69 10.90
C GLY A 412 3.51 -19.93 10.83
N GLY A 413 3.89 -19.35 9.69
CA GLY A 413 5.06 -18.47 9.60
C GLY A 413 6.42 -19.17 9.74
N TYR A 414 6.51 -20.46 9.41
CA TYR A 414 7.75 -21.25 9.53
C TYR A 414 8.28 -21.42 10.97
N GLU A 415 7.42 -21.33 11.99
CA GLU A 415 7.81 -21.55 13.40
C GLU A 415 8.47 -22.92 13.64
N ASP A 416 8.10 -23.93 12.85
CA ASP A 416 8.68 -25.28 12.91
C ASP A 416 9.75 -25.47 11.83
N LEU A 417 10.99 -25.11 12.15
CA LEU A 417 12.12 -25.21 11.24
C LEU A 417 12.41 -26.64 10.77
N GLN A 418 12.08 -27.67 11.56
CA GLN A 418 12.24 -29.07 11.12
C GLN A 418 11.29 -29.41 9.97
N LYS A 419 10.12 -28.77 9.92
CA LYS A 419 9.16 -28.92 8.82
C LYS A 419 9.48 -28.01 7.65
N PHE A 420 10.35 -27.02 7.78
CA PHE A 420 10.74 -26.12 6.69
C PHE A 420 11.35 -26.87 5.50
N GLU A 421 11.99 -28.01 5.74
CA GLU A 421 12.49 -28.91 4.68
C GLU A 421 11.41 -29.33 3.67
N LEU A 422 10.12 -29.33 4.06
CA LEU A 422 9.00 -29.62 3.16
C LEU A 422 8.89 -28.63 1.97
N VAL A 423 9.47 -27.44 2.10
CA VAL A 423 9.32 -26.35 1.12
C VAL A 423 10.63 -25.66 0.73
N GLN A 424 11.74 -25.96 1.39
CA GLN A 424 13.02 -25.24 1.25
C GLN A 424 13.63 -25.29 -0.16
N ASN A 425 13.42 -26.39 -0.91
CA ASN A 425 14.00 -26.60 -2.24
C ASN A 425 12.92 -26.73 -3.33
N VAL A 426 11.71 -26.25 -3.05
CA VAL A 426 10.58 -26.35 -3.97
C VAL A 426 10.49 -25.06 -4.77
N LYS A 427 10.66 -25.14 -6.11
CA LYS A 427 10.64 -23.94 -6.96
C LYS A 427 9.26 -23.29 -7.04
N TYR A 428 8.23 -24.12 -7.09
CA TYR A 428 6.84 -23.70 -7.03
C TYR A 428 5.94 -24.78 -6.42
N ILE A 429 4.80 -24.37 -5.90
CA ILE A 429 3.77 -25.25 -5.36
C ILE A 429 2.46 -24.95 -6.07
N ILE A 430 1.81 -25.97 -6.63
CA ILE A 430 0.46 -25.88 -7.17
C ILE A 430 -0.49 -26.72 -6.32
N GLY A 431 -1.66 -26.18 -6.00
CA GLY A 431 -2.68 -26.95 -5.29
C GLY A 431 -3.89 -26.12 -4.87
N PRO A 432 -4.85 -26.76 -4.17
CA PRO A 432 -6.09 -26.11 -3.78
C PRO A 432 -5.86 -24.97 -2.80
N SER A 433 -6.68 -23.93 -2.88
CA SER A 433 -6.70 -22.86 -1.88
C SER A 433 -7.26 -23.35 -0.55
N CYS A 434 -6.82 -22.76 0.56
CA CYS A 434 -7.42 -23.06 1.86
C CYS A 434 -8.68 -22.22 2.09
N LYS A 435 -9.80 -22.89 2.40
CA LYS A 435 -11.09 -22.23 2.62
C LYS A 435 -11.15 -21.48 3.95
N ASN A 436 -10.48 -22.00 4.98
CA ASN A 436 -10.52 -21.50 6.37
C ASN A 436 -9.12 -21.52 7.03
N PRO A 437 -8.12 -20.80 6.49
CA PRO A 437 -6.73 -20.88 6.92
C PRO A 437 -6.49 -20.47 8.38
N ILE A 438 -7.36 -19.63 8.96
CA ILE A 438 -7.31 -19.30 10.40
C ILE A 438 -7.41 -20.57 11.26
N THR A 439 -8.14 -21.59 10.80
CA THR A 439 -8.26 -22.89 11.49
C THR A 439 -6.93 -23.66 11.48
N ALA A 440 -6.15 -23.55 10.40
CA ALA A 440 -4.84 -24.20 10.29
C ALA A 440 -3.83 -23.64 11.31
N ILE A 441 -3.83 -22.32 11.50
CA ILE A 441 -2.97 -21.62 12.48
C ILE A 441 -3.29 -22.04 13.92
N GLN A 442 -4.55 -22.39 14.22
CA GLN A 442 -4.99 -22.84 15.54
C GLN A 442 -4.61 -24.29 15.86
N ASN A 443 -3.74 -24.92 15.07
CA ASN A 443 -3.37 -26.33 15.21
C ASN A 443 -4.56 -27.31 15.09
N LYS A 444 -5.69 -26.87 14.53
CA LYS A 444 -6.84 -27.76 14.23
C LYS A 444 -6.63 -28.42 12.88
N THR A 445 -7.11 -29.66 12.74
CA THR A 445 -7.00 -30.46 11.52
C THR A 445 -8.16 -30.24 10.54
N ASP A 446 -9.19 -29.49 10.94
CA ASP A 446 -10.46 -29.43 10.21
C ASP A 446 -10.52 -28.33 9.11
N PHE A 447 -9.36 -27.88 8.63
CA PHE A 447 -9.31 -26.91 7.53
C PHE A 447 -9.42 -27.61 6.18
N LYS A 448 -10.13 -26.97 5.25
CA LYS A 448 -10.65 -27.62 4.04
C LYS A 448 -10.05 -27.02 2.78
N TRP A 449 -9.92 -27.89 1.79
CA TRP A 449 -9.75 -27.50 0.41
C TRP A 449 -10.88 -26.56 -0.04
N ASP A 450 -10.50 -25.67 -0.93
CA ASP A 450 -11.40 -24.93 -1.79
C ASP A 450 -11.32 -25.49 -3.21
N GLU A 451 -12.32 -25.18 -4.04
CA GLU A 451 -12.39 -25.71 -5.41
C GLU A 451 -11.40 -25.03 -6.37
N THR A 452 -10.75 -23.94 -5.93
CA THR A 452 -9.84 -23.13 -6.76
C THR A 452 -8.40 -23.49 -6.50
N ASN A 453 -7.63 -23.79 -7.56
CA ASN A 453 -6.20 -23.97 -7.42
C ASN A 453 -5.45 -22.64 -7.44
N GLN A 454 -4.27 -22.65 -6.84
CA GLN A 454 -3.33 -21.55 -6.89
C GLN A 454 -1.93 -22.10 -7.13
N LEU A 455 -1.12 -21.28 -7.81
CA LEU A 455 0.30 -21.49 -8.03
C LEU A 455 1.06 -20.51 -7.14
N CYS A 456 1.96 -21.01 -6.31
CA CYS A 456 2.89 -20.20 -5.52
C CYS A 456 4.31 -20.44 -6.01
N VAL A 457 4.93 -19.44 -6.61
CA VAL A 457 6.35 -19.45 -6.94
C VAL A 457 7.15 -19.12 -5.69
N ARG A 458 8.24 -19.86 -5.46
CA ARG A 458 9.05 -19.79 -4.23
C ARG A 458 10.55 -19.64 -4.48
N ASP A 459 11.03 -19.95 -5.67
CA ASP A 459 12.43 -19.75 -6.05
C ASP A 459 12.60 -18.51 -6.92
N GLN A 460 13.54 -17.62 -6.55
CA GLN A 460 13.75 -16.35 -7.24
C GLN A 460 14.36 -16.55 -8.63
N THR A 461 15.23 -17.57 -8.80
CA THR A 461 15.82 -17.88 -10.11
C THR A 461 14.74 -18.37 -11.07
N PHE A 462 13.84 -19.24 -10.59
CA PHE A 462 12.68 -19.72 -11.33
C PHE A 462 11.71 -18.58 -11.66
N ALA A 463 11.43 -17.69 -10.70
CA ALA A 463 10.62 -16.49 -10.93
C ALA A 463 11.22 -15.62 -12.05
N ASN A 464 12.53 -15.38 -12.03
CA ASN A 464 13.19 -14.56 -13.04
C ASN A 464 13.18 -15.22 -14.43
N THR A 465 13.34 -16.55 -14.46
CA THR A 465 13.40 -17.32 -15.72
C THR A 465 12.03 -17.47 -16.37
N HIS A 466 10.98 -17.71 -15.57
CA HIS A 466 9.66 -18.08 -16.09
C HIS A 466 8.61 -16.99 -15.93
N PHE A 467 8.75 -16.05 -14.99
CA PHE A 467 7.76 -14.99 -14.74
C PHE A 467 8.29 -13.61 -15.12
N ASN A 468 9.14 -13.56 -16.16
CA ASN A 468 9.58 -12.32 -16.80
C ASN A 468 8.51 -11.76 -17.75
N THR A 469 8.79 -10.58 -18.29
CA THR A 469 7.91 -9.83 -19.18
C THR A 469 7.62 -10.54 -20.49
N LYS A 470 8.53 -11.37 -21.02
CA LYS A 470 8.32 -12.16 -22.26
C LYS A 470 7.22 -13.20 -22.14
N ASN A 471 6.95 -13.69 -20.92
CA ASN A 471 5.88 -14.64 -20.66
C ASN A 471 4.57 -13.99 -20.21
N ILE A 472 4.51 -12.65 -20.17
CA ILE A 472 3.27 -11.92 -19.93
C ILE A 472 2.48 -11.89 -21.25
N CYS A 473 1.29 -12.48 -21.23
CA CYS A 473 0.35 -12.44 -22.35
C CYS A 473 -0.33 -11.07 -22.45
N CYS A 474 -0.79 -10.54 -21.33
CA CYS A 474 -1.39 -9.21 -21.27
C CYS A 474 -1.53 -8.69 -19.82
N VAL A 475 -1.81 -7.40 -19.68
CA VAL A 475 -2.15 -6.76 -18.40
C VAL A 475 -3.47 -6.01 -18.48
N PHE A 476 -4.32 -6.19 -17.47
CA PHE A 476 -5.58 -5.46 -17.31
C PHE A 476 -5.48 -4.51 -16.13
N PHE A 477 -5.72 -3.21 -16.34
CA PHE A 477 -5.86 -2.21 -15.29
C PHE A 477 -7.33 -1.80 -15.17
N TYR A 478 -7.99 -2.00 -14.03
CA TYR A 478 -9.43 -1.77 -13.83
C TYR A 478 -9.74 -0.43 -13.14
#